data_AF-A0A963XRD3-F1
#
_entry.id   AF-A0A963XRD3-F1
#
_cell.length_a   1.000
_cell.length_b   1.000
_cell.length_c   1.000
_cell.angle_alpha   90.00
_cell.angle_beta   90.00
_cell.angle_gamma   90.00
#
_symmetry.space_group_name_H-M   'P 1'
#
loop_
_entity.id
_entity.type
_entity.pdbx_description
1 polymer ?
#
loop_
_entity_poly.entity_id
_entity_poly.type
_entity_poly.pdbx_seq_one_letter_code
_entity_poly.pdbx_strand_id
1 'polypeptide(L)'
;MTEPAPIHDPAALTRHIETRYHARCREELPPLAKMAEKVEAVHAGDEHVPKGLAEILRCLIGEMEVHMKKEELILFPAIRRGGMPGIENPIAVMRADHDSHDHEVAEIRRLTHDLTLPEGACRTWTALYEGLTEFIGDLREHIRLENEVLFPQFEAGGGANV
;
A
#
# COMPACT_ATOMS: atom_id res chain seq x y z
N MET A 1 -8.69 19.10 3.55
CA MET A 1 -9.88 18.35 3.06
C MET A 1 -9.40 17.56 1.87
N THR A 2 -9.26 16.25 2.01
CA THR A 2 -8.94 15.36 0.88
C THR A 2 -10.14 15.38 -0.06
N GLU A 3 -9.93 15.72 -1.33
CA GLU A 3 -10.98 15.64 -2.33
C GLU A 3 -11.43 14.17 -2.47
N PRO A 4 -12.74 13.91 -2.63
CA PRO A 4 -13.25 12.56 -2.81
C PRO A 4 -12.65 11.94 -4.09
N ALA A 5 -12.32 10.64 -4.03
CA ALA A 5 -11.78 9.93 -5.18
C ALA A 5 -12.75 10.00 -6.38
N PRO A 6 -12.26 10.31 -7.60
CA PRO A 6 -13.10 10.45 -8.79
C PRO A 6 -13.47 9.08 -9.38
N ILE A 7 -14.25 8.29 -8.63
CA ILE A 7 -14.52 6.87 -8.91
C ILE A 7 -15.23 6.57 -10.25
N HIS A 8 -15.85 7.58 -10.87
CA HIS A 8 -16.59 7.44 -12.14
C HIS A 8 -15.75 7.80 -13.37
N ASP A 9 -14.51 8.26 -13.20
CA ASP A 9 -13.59 8.59 -14.30
C ASP A 9 -12.28 7.81 -14.07
N PRO A 10 -12.06 6.67 -14.76
CA PRO A 10 -10.85 5.88 -14.63
C PRO A 10 -9.56 6.66 -14.86
N ALA A 11 -9.56 7.61 -15.80
CA ALA A 11 -8.38 8.41 -16.09
C ALA A 11 -8.10 9.38 -14.94
N ALA A 12 -9.12 9.98 -14.34
CA ALA A 12 -8.96 10.80 -13.14
C ALA A 12 -8.61 9.96 -11.91
N LEU A 13 -9.17 8.76 -11.77
CA LEU A 13 -8.92 7.86 -10.64
C LEU A 13 -7.46 7.39 -10.62
N THR A 14 -6.89 7.01 -11.76
CA THR A 14 -5.44 6.69 -11.83
C THR A 14 -4.56 7.86 -11.39
N ARG A 15 -4.88 9.10 -11.79
CA ARG A 15 -4.14 10.30 -11.33
C ARG A 15 -4.32 10.55 -9.84
N HIS A 16 -5.52 10.33 -9.33
CA HIS A 16 -5.79 10.42 -7.90
C HIS A 16 -4.95 9.39 -7.14
N ILE A 17 -4.87 8.14 -7.63
CA ILE A 17 -4.09 7.08 -7.01
C ILE A 17 -2.59 7.43 -6.97
N GLU A 18 -2.02 7.85 -8.11
CA GLU A 18 -0.62 8.26 -8.20
C GLU A 18 -0.30 9.40 -7.22
N THR A 19 -1.15 10.42 -7.16
CA THR A 19 -0.88 11.64 -6.38
C THR A 19 -1.20 11.49 -4.90
N ARG A 20 -2.21 10.69 -4.54
CA ARG A 20 -2.68 10.54 -3.16
C ARG A 20 -2.07 9.35 -2.46
N TYR A 21 -1.89 8.22 -3.14
CA TYR A 21 -1.43 6.98 -2.51
C TYR A 21 0.01 6.67 -2.89
N HIS A 22 0.38 6.65 -4.18
CA HIS A 22 1.75 6.30 -4.56
C HIS A 22 2.77 7.31 -4.08
N ALA A 23 2.48 8.61 -4.21
CA ALA A 23 3.34 9.67 -3.72
C ALA A 23 3.53 9.58 -2.19
N ARG A 24 2.44 9.40 -1.43
CA ARG A 24 2.51 9.28 0.03
C ARG A 24 3.21 8.00 0.48
N CYS A 25 2.97 6.88 -0.18
CA CYS A 25 3.68 5.62 0.10
C CYS A 25 5.20 5.80 0.02
N ARG A 26 5.69 6.50 -1.02
CA ARG A 26 7.13 6.82 -1.18
C ARG A 26 7.67 7.75 -0.10
N GLU A 27 6.82 8.63 0.43
CA GLU A 27 7.18 9.55 1.51
C GLU A 27 7.17 8.89 2.90
N GLU A 28 6.22 7.98 3.15
CA GLU A 28 5.93 7.41 4.46
C GLU A 28 6.78 6.19 4.81
N LEU A 29 6.96 5.25 3.88
CA LEU A 29 7.66 4.00 4.15
C LEU A 29 9.12 4.18 4.61
N PRO A 30 9.97 5.04 3.97
CA PRO A 30 11.37 5.14 4.36
C PRO A 30 11.58 5.68 5.79
N PRO A 31 10.85 6.72 6.27
CA PRO A 31 10.87 7.11 7.68
C PRO A 31 10.41 5.99 8.62
N LEU A 32 9.37 5.23 8.28
CA LEU A 32 8.88 4.10 9.10
C LEU A 32 9.96 3.03 9.26
N ALA A 33 10.63 2.64 8.18
CA ALA A 33 11.73 1.67 8.23
C ALA A 33 12.85 2.15 9.16
N LYS A 34 13.26 3.43 9.07
CA LYS A 34 14.29 4.03 9.94
C LYS A 34 13.87 4.06 11.41
N MET A 35 12.59 4.35 11.69
CA MET A 35 12.08 4.33 13.05
C MET A 35 12.06 2.90 13.60
N ALA A 36 11.66 1.91 12.81
CA ALA A 36 11.71 0.49 13.19
C ALA A 36 13.13 0.04 13.51
N GLU A 37 14.12 0.37 12.67
CA GLU A 37 15.54 0.09 12.94
C GLU A 37 16.00 0.66 14.29
N LYS A 38 15.61 1.91 14.56
CA LYS A 38 15.95 2.58 15.82
C LYS A 38 15.26 1.94 17.02
N VAL A 39 13.99 1.58 16.90
CA VAL A 39 13.23 0.90 17.97
C VAL A 39 13.87 -0.45 18.27
N GLU A 40 14.14 -1.26 17.24
CA GLU A 40 14.79 -2.57 17.39
C GLU A 40 16.18 -2.47 18.02
N ALA A 41 16.98 -1.46 17.64
CA ALA A 41 18.32 -1.27 18.18
C ALA A 41 18.33 -0.78 19.64
N VAL A 42 17.48 0.20 19.99
CA VAL A 42 17.45 0.81 21.33
C VAL A 42 16.79 -0.10 22.35
N HIS A 43 15.76 -0.85 21.94
CA HIS A 43 15.01 -1.75 22.81
C HIS A 43 15.45 -3.22 22.64
N ALA A 44 16.68 -3.44 22.18
CA ALA A 44 17.23 -4.78 22.03
C ALA A 44 17.22 -5.52 23.39
N GLY A 45 16.53 -6.66 23.44
CA GLY A 45 16.37 -7.47 24.65
C GLY A 45 15.06 -7.24 25.42
N ASP A 46 14.25 -6.26 25.03
CA ASP A 46 12.86 -6.16 25.44
C ASP A 46 12.03 -7.26 24.75
N GLU A 47 11.12 -7.92 25.47
CA GLU A 47 10.26 -8.97 24.90
C GLU A 47 9.20 -8.43 23.95
N HIS A 48 8.83 -7.15 24.08
CA HIS A 48 7.80 -6.50 23.25
C HIS A 48 8.36 -5.88 21.98
N VAL A 49 9.68 -5.87 21.79
CA VAL A 49 10.31 -5.24 20.62
C VAL A 49 9.83 -5.91 19.33
N PRO A 50 9.39 -5.16 18.30
CA PRO A 50 8.87 -5.72 17.06
C PRO A 50 10.02 -6.18 16.16
N LYS A 51 10.75 -7.21 16.62
CA LYS A 51 11.98 -7.69 16.00
C LYS A 51 11.73 -8.16 14.56
N GLY A 52 12.49 -7.63 13.61
CA GLY A 52 12.36 -7.95 12.18
C GLY A 52 11.43 -7.01 11.40
N LEU A 53 10.72 -6.09 12.08
CA LEU A 53 9.85 -5.11 11.42
C LEU A 53 10.63 -4.23 10.43
N ALA A 54 11.83 -3.80 10.80
CA ALA A 54 12.70 -3.00 9.95
C ALA A 54 13.06 -3.72 8.64
N GLU A 55 13.25 -5.03 8.69
CA GLU A 55 13.57 -5.82 7.50
C GLU A 55 12.36 -5.91 6.55
N ILE A 56 11.18 -6.20 7.10
CA ILE A 56 9.94 -6.24 6.33
C ILE A 56 9.67 -4.89 5.66
N LEU A 57 9.78 -3.78 6.41
CA LEU A 57 9.56 -2.44 5.85
C LEU A 57 10.57 -2.09 4.75
N ARG A 58 11.82 -2.56 4.84
CA ARG A 58 12.81 -2.37 3.76
C ARG A 58 12.48 -3.19 2.52
N CYS A 59 12.03 -4.43 2.68
CA CYS A 59 11.57 -5.24 1.55
C CYS A 59 10.35 -4.59 0.88
N LEU A 60 9.35 -4.22 1.67
CA LEU A 60 8.11 -3.59 1.20
C LEU A 60 8.38 -2.30 0.42
N ILE A 61 9.38 -1.48 0.79
CA ILE A 61 9.78 -0.30 -0.02
C ILE A 61 10.14 -0.70 -1.45
N GLY A 62 10.93 -1.76 -1.61
CA GLY A 62 11.35 -2.23 -2.93
C GLY A 62 10.22 -2.85 -3.73
N GLU A 63 9.41 -3.69 -3.09
CA GLU A 63 8.28 -4.37 -3.72
C GLU A 63 7.22 -3.37 -4.18
N MET A 64 6.85 -2.42 -3.30
CA MET A 64 5.89 -1.38 -3.62
C MET A 64 6.38 -0.45 -4.73
N GLU A 65 7.66 -0.07 -4.73
CA GLU A 65 8.23 0.75 -5.81
C GLU A 65 8.20 0.04 -7.16
N VAL A 66 8.43 -1.26 -7.19
CA VAL A 66 8.31 -2.07 -8.41
C VAL A 66 6.85 -2.21 -8.83
N HIS A 67 5.95 -2.46 -7.89
CA HIS A 67 4.51 -2.53 -8.09
C HIS A 67 3.97 -1.22 -8.71
N MET A 68 4.12 -0.08 -8.03
CA MET A 68 3.66 1.22 -8.50
C MET A 68 4.24 1.60 -9.87
N LYS A 69 5.49 1.21 -10.17
CA LYS A 69 6.08 1.45 -11.51
C LYS A 69 5.42 0.63 -12.62
N LYS A 70 5.01 -0.62 -12.35
CA LYS A 70 4.25 -1.43 -13.32
C LYS A 70 2.94 -0.72 -13.64
N GLU A 71 2.31 -0.12 -12.64
CA GLU A 71 1.08 0.65 -12.84
C GLU A 71 1.30 1.95 -13.59
N GLU A 72 2.15 2.83 -13.07
CA GLU A 72 2.41 4.18 -13.58
C GLU A 72 2.95 4.19 -15.01
N LEU A 73 3.78 3.19 -15.37
CA LEU A 73 4.43 3.14 -16.67
C LEU A 73 3.67 2.32 -17.71
N ILE A 74 2.87 1.33 -17.28
CA ILE A 74 2.23 0.37 -18.19
C ILE A 74 0.71 0.39 -18.05
N LEU A 75 0.18 0.00 -16.87
CA LEU A 75 -1.26 -0.23 -16.71
C LEU A 75 -2.08 1.06 -16.75
N PHE A 76 -1.71 2.07 -15.97
CA PHE A 76 -2.44 3.34 -15.90
C PHE A 76 -2.43 4.10 -17.23
N PRO A 77 -1.31 4.18 -17.98
CA PRO A 77 -1.34 4.72 -19.34
C PRO A 77 -2.29 3.97 -20.28
N ALA A 78 -2.40 2.64 -20.16
CA ALA A 78 -3.35 1.87 -20.96
C ALA A 78 -4.81 2.18 -20.57
N ILE A 79 -5.12 2.21 -19.26
CA ILE A 79 -6.42 2.60 -18.72
C ILE A 79 -6.84 3.99 -19.20
N ARG A 80 -5.93 4.98 -19.16
CA ARG A 80 -6.18 6.35 -19.63
C ARG A 80 -6.51 6.45 -21.12
N ARG A 81 -6.12 5.45 -21.92
CA ARG A 81 -6.45 5.34 -23.36
C ARG A 81 -7.74 4.54 -23.62
N GLY A 82 -8.45 4.11 -22.58
CA GLY A 82 -9.66 3.30 -22.70
C GLY A 82 -9.39 1.79 -22.65
N GLY A 83 -8.21 1.37 -22.19
CA GLY A 83 -7.81 -0.03 -22.11
C GLY A 83 -6.97 -0.51 -23.30
N MET A 84 -6.67 -1.80 -23.31
CA MET A 84 -5.96 -2.48 -24.41
C MET A 84 -6.38 -3.96 -24.48
N PRO A 85 -6.28 -4.62 -25.64
CA PRO A 85 -6.45 -6.07 -25.70
C PRO A 85 -5.50 -6.77 -24.72
N GLY A 86 -6.01 -7.69 -23.91
CA GLY A 86 -5.18 -8.41 -22.95
C GLY A 86 -4.92 -7.68 -21.63
N ILE A 87 -5.61 -6.56 -21.34
CA ILE A 87 -5.41 -5.76 -20.12
C ILE A 87 -5.72 -6.53 -18.82
N GLU A 88 -6.49 -7.61 -18.90
CA GLU A 88 -6.73 -8.53 -17.78
C GLU A 88 -5.44 -9.18 -17.25
N ASN A 89 -4.42 -9.36 -18.10
CA ASN A 89 -3.17 -9.99 -17.70
C ASN A 89 -2.34 -9.10 -16.74
N PRO A 90 -2.03 -7.82 -17.06
CA PRO A 90 -1.35 -6.95 -16.10
C PRO A 90 -2.20 -6.69 -14.85
N ILE A 91 -3.53 -6.64 -14.95
CA ILE A 91 -4.40 -6.53 -13.77
C ILE A 91 -4.25 -7.75 -12.86
N ALA A 92 -4.24 -8.96 -13.40
CA ALA A 92 -4.03 -10.18 -12.62
C ALA A 92 -2.67 -10.18 -11.89
N VAL A 93 -1.62 -9.63 -12.52
CA VAL A 93 -0.31 -9.46 -11.87
C VAL A 93 -0.40 -8.45 -10.72
N MET A 94 -1.10 -7.33 -10.89
CA MET A 94 -1.27 -6.34 -9.79
C MET A 94 -2.04 -6.94 -8.62
N ARG A 95 -3.10 -7.73 -8.88
CA ARG A 95 -3.83 -8.44 -7.82
C ARG A 95 -2.95 -9.43 -7.04
N ALA A 96 -2.05 -10.14 -7.72
CA ALA A 96 -1.09 -11.04 -7.05
C ALA A 96 -0.07 -10.27 -6.20
N ASP A 97 0.36 -9.08 -6.64
CA ASP A 97 1.17 -8.19 -5.80
C ASP A 97 0.37 -7.72 -4.57
N HIS A 98 -0.90 -7.34 -4.75
CA HIS A 98 -1.79 -6.92 -3.65
C HIS A 98 -1.95 -8.02 -2.60
N ASP A 99 -2.17 -9.27 -3.01
CA ASP A 99 -2.24 -10.41 -2.08
C ASP A 99 -0.93 -10.56 -1.29
N SER A 100 0.21 -10.29 -1.92
CA SER A 100 1.53 -10.32 -1.25
C SER A 100 1.66 -9.18 -0.24
N HIS A 101 1.23 -7.97 -0.60
CA HIS A 101 1.23 -6.81 0.30
C HIS A 101 0.29 -6.99 1.50
N ASP A 102 -0.86 -7.63 1.31
CA ASP A 102 -1.76 -7.99 2.39
C ASP A 102 -1.09 -8.98 3.38
N HIS A 103 -0.28 -9.91 2.90
CA HIS A 103 0.52 -10.79 3.76
C HIS A 103 1.59 -10.03 4.55
N GLU A 104 2.28 -9.08 3.92
CA GLU A 104 3.27 -8.23 4.60
C GLU A 104 2.62 -7.38 5.70
N VAL A 105 1.45 -6.79 5.42
CA VAL A 105 0.65 -6.05 6.41
C VAL A 105 0.22 -6.95 7.56
N ALA A 106 -0.19 -8.20 7.29
CA ALA A 106 -0.53 -9.15 8.33
C ALA A 106 0.68 -9.47 9.24
N GLU A 107 1.87 -9.61 8.66
CA GLU A 107 3.10 -9.84 9.42
C GLU A 107 3.52 -8.61 10.24
N ILE A 108 3.38 -7.40 9.69
CA ILE A 108 3.59 -6.15 10.45
C ILE A 108 2.66 -6.11 11.66
N ARG A 109 1.37 -6.41 11.48
CA ARG A 109 0.40 -6.48 12.58
C ARG A 109 0.80 -7.53 13.61
N ARG A 110 1.23 -8.71 13.17
CA ARG A 110 1.67 -9.78 14.07
C ARG A 110 2.87 -9.35 14.94
N LEU A 111 3.90 -8.77 14.33
CA LEU A 111 5.10 -8.30 15.03
C LEU A 111 4.84 -7.14 15.98
N THR A 112 3.82 -6.35 15.69
CA THR A 112 3.46 -5.15 16.47
C THR A 112 2.34 -5.38 17.46
N HIS A 113 1.87 -6.63 17.63
CA HIS A 113 0.70 -6.97 18.43
C HIS A 113 -0.52 -6.13 18.05
N ASP A 114 -0.86 -6.13 16.77
CA ASP A 114 -1.91 -5.30 16.17
C ASP A 114 -1.69 -3.80 16.41
N LEU A 115 -0.44 -3.34 16.30
CA LEU A 115 -0.04 -1.96 16.55
C LEU A 115 -0.37 -1.50 17.99
N THR A 116 -0.34 -2.42 18.95
CA THR A 116 -0.55 -2.12 20.37
C THR A 116 0.78 -1.76 21.03
N LEU A 117 0.89 -0.54 21.53
CA LEU A 117 2.10 -0.09 22.23
C LEU A 117 2.26 -0.78 23.59
N PRO A 118 3.47 -1.25 23.95
CA PRO A 118 3.75 -1.71 25.29
C PRO A 118 3.75 -0.56 26.31
N GLU A 119 3.60 -0.89 27.59
CA GLU A 119 3.68 0.10 28.66
C GLU A 119 5.06 0.80 28.65
N GLY A 120 5.06 2.13 28.74
CA GLY A 120 6.29 2.92 28.73
C GLY A 120 6.99 3.05 27.37
N ALA A 121 6.31 2.70 26.27
CA ALA A 121 6.84 2.89 24.91
C ALA A 121 7.38 4.31 24.70
N CYS A 122 8.57 4.42 24.12
CA CYS A 122 9.20 5.71 23.90
C CYS A 122 8.53 6.46 22.73
N ARG A 123 8.76 7.78 22.63
CA ARG A 123 8.16 8.62 21.57
C ARG A 123 8.43 8.13 20.14
N THR A 124 9.59 7.50 19.89
CA THR A 124 9.91 6.97 18.54
C THR A 124 9.04 5.75 18.24
N TRP A 125 8.79 4.90 19.23
CA TRP A 125 7.94 3.72 19.07
C TRP A 125 6.47 4.12 18.89
N THR A 126 6.00 5.10 19.68
CA THR A 126 4.67 5.69 19.48
C THR A 126 4.49 6.23 18.06
N ALA A 127 5.42 7.07 17.61
CA ALA A 127 5.37 7.66 16.26
C ALA A 127 5.46 6.59 15.14
N LEU A 128 6.23 5.53 15.35
CA LEU A 128 6.30 4.40 14.42
C LEU A 128 4.92 3.74 14.28
N TYR A 129 4.24 3.41 15.38
CA TYR A 129 2.97 2.70 15.33
C TYR A 129 1.82 3.57 14.83
N GLU A 130 1.83 4.87 15.15
CA GLU A 130 0.91 5.85 14.57
C GLU A 130 1.10 5.94 13.06
N GLY A 131 2.35 6.08 12.59
CA GLY A 131 2.64 6.15 11.16
C GLY A 131 2.35 4.84 10.42
N LEU A 132 2.59 3.67 11.04
CA LEU A 132 2.18 2.37 10.47
C LEU A 132 0.65 2.26 10.37
N THR A 133 -0.08 2.81 11.35
CA THR A 133 -1.55 2.83 11.31
C THR A 133 -2.05 3.66 10.14
N GLU A 134 -1.48 4.85 9.92
CA GLU A 134 -1.80 5.71 8.77
C GLU A 134 -1.46 5.01 7.45
N PHE A 135 -0.22 4.51 7.31
CA PHE A 135 0.25 3.82 6.12
C PHE A 135 -0.63 2.61 5.76
N ILE A 136 -0.93 1.74 6.72
CA ILE A 136 -1.78 0.55 6.47
C ILE A 136 -3.21 0.97 6.09
N GLY A 137 -3.73 2.04 6.67
CA GLY A 137 -5.02 2.59 6.28
C GLY A 137 -5.04 3.09 4.84
N ASP A 138 -4.01 3.86 4.46
CA ASP A 138 -3.86 4.40 3.11
C ASP A 138 -3.62 3.29 2.08
N LEU A 139 -2.76 2.30 2.36
CA LEU A 139 -2.51 1.15 1.49
C LEU A 139 -3.77 0.31 1.27
N ARG A 140 -4.56 0.08 2.33
CA ARG A 140 -5.83 -0.64 2.20
C ARG A 140 -6.81 0.09 1.30
N GLU A 141 -6.96 1.41 1.45
CA GLU A 141 -7.88 2.18 0.60
C GLU A 141 -7.38 2.28 -0.85
N HIS A 142 -6.06 2.41 -1.05
CA HIS A 142 -5.41 2.31 -2.35
C HIS A 142 -5.77 1.00 -3.05
N ILE A 143 -5.44 -0.14 -2.45
CA ILE A 143 -5.72 -1.47 -3.00
C ILE A 143 -7.22 -1.65 -3.24
N ARG A 144 -8.09 -1.15 -2.34
CA ARG A 144 -9.54 -1.20 -2.51
C ARG A 144 -10.00 -0.43 -3.74
N LEU A 145 -9.53 0.80 -3.93
CA LEU A 145 -9.88 1.62 -5.10
C LEU A 145 -9.45 0.94 -6.40
N GLU A 146 -8.32 0.23 -6.41
CA GLU A 146 -7.88 -0.51 -7.58
C GLU A 146 -8.70 -1.78 -7.80
N ASN A 147 -8.74 -2.66 -6.80
CA ASN A 147 -9.32 -3.98 -6.91
C ASN A 147 -10.84 -3.96 -7.08
N GLU A 148 -11.53 -3.04 -6.41
CA GLU A 148 -12.99 -3.01 -6.34
C GLU A 148 -13.63 -1.93 -7.23
N VAL A 149 -12.86 -0.91 -7.63
CA VAL A 149 -13.41 0.22 -8.41
C VAL A 149 -12.75 0.33 -9.79
N LEU A 150 -11.43 0.44 -9.86
CA LEU A 150 -10.74 0.71 -11.13
C LEU A 150 -10.70 -0.52 -12.04
N PHE A 151 -10.13 -1.63 -11.56
CA PHE A 151 -9.90 -2.83 -12.36
C PHE A 151 -11.18 -3.50 -12.87
N PRO A 152 -12.29 -3.60 -12.10
CA PRO A 152 -13.53 -4.19 -12.60
C PRO A 152 -14.14 -3.45 -13.80
N GLN A 153 -13.77 -2.20 -14.07
CA GLN A 153 -14.22 -1.47 -15.25
C GLN A 153 -13.54 -1.96 -16.55
N PHE A 154 -12.46 -2.74 -16.44
CA PHE A 154 -11.67 -3.26 -17.56
C PHE A 154 -11.63 -4.80 -17.64
N GLU A 155 -12.11 -5.49 -16.62
CA GLU A 155 -12.35 -6.94 -16.60
C GLU A 155 -13.83 -7.18 -16.94
N ALA A 156 -14.14 -7.96 -17.98
CA ALA A 156 -15.47 -7.97 -18.59
C ALA A 156 -16.66 -8.18 -17.63
N GLY A 157 -17.65 -7.28 -17.70
CA GLY A 157 -18.96 -7.42 -17.06
C GLY A 157 -19.91 -6.19 -16.99
N GLY A 158 -19.92 -5.26 -17.96
CA GLY A 158 -20.83 -4.09 -17.96
C GLY A 158 -21.63 -3.85 -19.26
N GLY A 159 -21.59 -4.78 -20.21
CA GLY A 159 -22.37 -4.74 -21.45
C GLY A 159 -23.45 -5.81 -21.44
N ALA A 160 -24.50 -5.59 -20.66
CA ALA A 160 -25.77 -6.32 -20.78
C ALA A 160 -26.91 -5.29 -20.93
N ASN A 161 -27.18 -4.85 -22.16
CA ASN A 161 -28.56 -4.78 -22.68
C ASN A 161 -28.62 -4.33 -24.15
N VAL A 162 -29.40 -5.12 -24.91
CA VAL A 162 -30.10 -4.88 -26.20
C VAL A 162 -29.25 -4.66 -27.45
#